data_AF-A0A7S2X1V6-F1
#
_entry.id   AF-A0A7S2X1V6-F1
#
_cell.length_a   1.000
_cell.length_b   1.000
_cell.length_c   1.000
_cell.angle_alpha   90.00
_cell.angle_beta   90.00
_cell.angle_gamma   90.00
#
_symmetry.space_group_name_H-M   'P 1'
#
loop_
_entity.id
_entity.type
_entity.pdbx_description
1 polymer ?
#
loop_
_entity_poly.entity_id
_entity_poly.type
_entity_poly.pdbx_seq_one_letter_code
_entity_poly.pdbx_strand_id
1 'polypeptide(L)'
;GRGSQSSSSVLVVAVRVNENYDERPRLDSMRVAVQGCSHGDLDEIYASVAHIEQQENTTVDLVISCGDFQAIRNQGDFDSIAVPDKYKELGSFHKYYSGEKVAPYPTLFIGGNHEASNYLWELYYGGWVAP
;
A
#
# COMPACT_ATOMS: atom_id res chain seq x y z
N GLY A 1 19.76 -18.13 -12.95
CA GLY A 1 19.58 -16.67 -12.83
C GLY A 1 19.34 -16.36 -11.38
N ARG A 2 20.09 -15.41 -10.80
CA ARG A 2 19.87 -14.99 -9.41
C ARG A 2 18.53 -14.27 -9.36
N GLY A 3 17.58 -14.80 -8.59
CA GLY A 3 16.38 -14.05 -8.22
C GLY A 3 16.85 -12.82 -7.46
N SER A 4 16.65 -11.64 -8.05
CA SER A 4 16.71 -10.40 -7.30
C SER A 4 15.52 -10.41 -6.35
N GLN A 5 15.76 -10.76 -5.08
CA GLN A 5 14.87 -10.30 -4.03
C GLN A 5 14.95 -8.78 -4.07
N SER A 6 13.93 -8.15 -4.65
CA SER A 6 13.73 -6.71 -4.53
C SER A 6 13.48 -6.48 -3.04
N SER A 7 14.46 -5.93 -2.32
CA SER A 7 14.22 -5.55 -0.93
C SER A 7 13.30 -4.34 -0.98
N SER A 8 12.00 -4.55 -0.79
CA SER A 8 11.04 -3.46 -0.60
C SER A 8 11.48 -2.65 0.62
N SER A 9 11.91 -1.40 0.40
CA SER A 9 12.33 -0.52 1.49
C SER A 9 11.12 0.18 2.10
N VAL A 10 10.62 -0.35 3.22
CA VAL A 10 9.63 0.33 4.07
C VAL A 10 10.38 1.22 5.08
N LEU A 11 9.99 2.49 5.17
CA LEU A 11 10.46 3.41 6.20
C LEU A 11 9.34 3.71 7.19
N VAL A 12 9.53 3.41 8.47
CA VAL A 12 8.58 3.79 9.52
C VAL A 12 9.02 5.12 10.15
N VAL A 13 8.11 6.10 10.15
CA VAL A 13 8.34 7.44 10.69
C VAL A 13 7.33 7.71 11.80
N ALA A 14 7.81 8.20 12.95
CA ALA A 14 6.93 8.72 13.99
C ALA A 14 6.55 10.17 13.66
N VAL A 15 5.25 10.43 13.55
CA VAL A 15 4.68 11.76 13.31
C VAL A 15 3.99 12.22 14.58
N ARG A 16 4.41 13.37 15.10
CA ARG A 16 3.67 14.07 16.16
C ARG A 16 2.69 15.03 15.52
N VAL A 17 1.41 14.80 15.74
CA VAL A 17 0.38 15.78 15.40
C VAL A 17 0.49 16.90 16.43
N ASN A 18 0.78 18.11 15.99
CA ASN A 18 0.86 19.27 16.88
C ASN A 18 -0.58 19.70 17.20
N GLU A 19 -1.02 19.43 18.43
CA GLU A 19 -2.37 19.72 18.91
C GLU A 19 -2.58 21.23 19.04
N ASN A 20 -3.25 21.84 18.07
CA ASN A 20 -3.96 23.12 18.26
C ASN A 20 -5.46 22.98 17.92
N TYR A 21 -6.01 21.76 17.94
CA TYR A 21 -7.43 21.53 17.60
C TYR A 21 -8.17 20.48 18.45
N ASP A 22 -7.52 19.78 19.38
CA ASP A 22 -8.18 18.84 20.29
C ASP A 22 -7.47 18.86 21.65
N GLU A 23 -8.15 19.26 22.72
CA GLU A 23 -7.60 19.44 24.08
C GLU A 23 -7.36 18.10 24.84
N ARG A 24 -7.32 16.97 24.12
CA ARG A 24 -7.04 15.66 24.71
C ARG A 24 -5.65 15.19 24.27
N PRO A 25 -4.64 15.19 25.16
CA PRO A 25 -3.31 14.73 24.80
C PRO A 25 -3.38 13.24 24.43
N ARG A 26 -3.15 12.92 23.16
CA ARG A 26 -2.76 11.54 22.80
C ARG A 26 -1.33 11.35 23.28
N LEU A 27 -1.15 10.54 24.32
CA LEU A 27 0.17 10.27 24.92
C LEU A 27 1.15 9.58 23.96
N ASP A 28 0.66 9.04 22.84
CA ASP A 28 1.46 8.32 21.85
C ASP A 28 1.53 9.06 20.51
N SER A 29 2.76 9.20 19.98
CA SER A 29 2.99 9.74 18.63
C SER A 29 2.49 8.74 17.58
N MET A 30 1.78 9.22 16.56
CA MET A 30 1.29 8.39 15.46
C MET A 30 2.49 7.82 14.68
N ARG A 31 2.46 6.54 14.33
CA ARG A 31 3.51 5.89 13.54
C ARG A 31 2.99 5.55 12.15
N VAL A 32 3.69 6.06 11.15
CA VAL A 32 3.32 5.92 9.74
C VAL A 32 4.40 5.13 9.03
N ALA A 33 4.03 4.01 8.41
CA ALA A 33 4.90 3.29 7.48
C ALA A 33 4.76 3.91 6.09
N VAL A 34 5.88 4.27 5.48
CA VAL A 34 5.95 4.82 4.13
C VAL A 34 6.61 3.80 3.22
N GLN A 35 5.88 3.38 2.20
CA GLN A 35 6.33 2.47 1.16
C GLN A 35 6.51 3.24 -0.16
N GLY A 36 7.63 2.99 -0.84
CA GLY A 36 7.88 3.49 -2.19
C GLY A 36 7.09 2.71 -3.25
N CYS A 37 7.72 2.42 -4.39
CA CYS A 37 7.13 1.57 -5.43
C CYS A 37 6.87 0.17 -4.87
N SER A 38 5.64 -0.31 -4.99
CA SER A 38 5.20 -1.61 -4.44
C SER A 38 5.19 -2.76 -5.45
N HIS A 39 5.30 -2.47 -6.74
CA HIS A 39 5.21 -3.47 -7.82
C HIS A 39 3.98 -4.42 -7.70
N GLY A 40 2.90 -3.95 -7.08
CA GLY A 40 1.68 -4.72 -6.88
C GLY A 40 1.70 -5.84 -5.83
N ASP A 41 2.75 -5.95 -5.02
CA ASP A 41 2.80 -6.95 -3.93
C ASP A 41 2.51 -6.37 -2.54
N LEU A 42 1.22 -6.20 -2.23
CA LEU A 42 0.73 -5.80 -0.92
C LEU A 42 1.09 -6.80 0.19
N ASP A 43 1.16 -8.10 -0.11
CA ASP A 43 1.50 -9.13 0.88
C ASP A 43 2.91 -8.90 1.44
N GLU A 44 3.87 -8.54 0.57
CA GLU A 44 5.25 -8.23 0.97
C GLU A 44 5.33 -6.94 1.81
N ILE A 45 4.57 -5.91 1.43
CA ILE A 45 4.50 -4.65 2.18
C ILE A 45 4.01 -4.92 3.61
N TYR A 46 2.87 -5.59 3.75
CA TYR A 46 2.29 -5.85 5.07
C TYR A 46 3.15 -6.81 5.90
N ALA A 47 3.78 -7.81 5.28
CA ALA A 47 4.74 -8.67 5.97
C ALA A 47 5.95 -7.86 6.49
N SER A 48 6.45 -6.90 5.71
CA SER A 48 7.57 -6.03 6.09
C SER A 48 7.20 -5.09 7.23
N VAL A 49 6.00 -4.49 7.18
CA VAL A 49 5.49 -3.65 8.27
C VAL A 49 5.34 -4.47 9.57
N ALA A 50 4.73 -5.65 9.49
CA ALA A 50 4.58 -6.54 10.65
C ALA A 50 5.92 -7.00 11.22
N HIS A 51 6.93 -7.21 10.37
CA HIS A 51 8.28 -7.54 10.81
C HIS A 51 8.90 -6.38 11.60
N ILE A 52 8.76 -5.14 11.13
CA ILE A 52 9.27 -3.95 11.82
C ILE A 52 8.57 -3.73 13.16
N GLU A 53 7.23 -3.91 13.21
CA GLU A 53 6.46 -3.85 14.46
C GLU A 53 7.00 -4.83 15.51
N GLN A 54 7.30 -6.06 15.09
CA GLN A 54 7.86 -7.08 15.97
C GLN A 54 9.29 -6.76 16.43
N GLN A 55 10.14 -6.27 15.52
CA GLN A 55 11.54 -5.94 15.83
C GLN A 55 11.66 -4.74 16.78
N GLU A 56 10.87 -3.70 16.55
CA GLU A 56 10.92 -2.45 17.31
C GLU A 56 9.96 -2.45 18.52
N ASN A 57 9.23 -3.55 18.73
CA ASN A 57 8.20 -3.70 19.74
C ASN A 57 7.24 -2.49 19.74
N THR A 58 6.69 -2.21 18.56
CA THR A 58 5.88 -1.03 18.29
C THR A 58 4.68 -1.36 17.39
N THR A 59 3.81 -0.38 17.17
CA THR A 59 2.63 -0.50 16.29
C THR A 59 2.63 0.59 15.24
N VAL A 60 2.14 0.27 14.04
CA VAL A 60 1.96 1.18 12.92
C VAL A 60 0.47 1.50 12.78
N ASP A 61 0.14 2.79 12.75
CA ASP A 61 -1.24 3.28 12.68
C ASP A 61 -1.73 3.44 11.24
N LEU A 62 -0.81 3.62 10.30
CA LEU A 62 -1.11 3.95 8.90
C LEU A 62 0.03 3.50 7.98
N VAL A 63 -0.32 2.95 6.82
CA VAL A 63 0.59 2.73 5.70
C VAL A 63 0.29 3.76 4.61
N ILE A 64 1.33 4.40 4.07
CA ILE A 64 1.25 5.27 2.90
C ILE A 64 2.09 4.64 1.78
N SER A 65 1.45 4.25 0.68
CA SER A 65 2.12 3.83 -0.55
C SER A 65 2.21 5.01 -1.53
N CYS A 66 3.43 5.36 -1.93
CA CYS A 66 3.71 6.56 -2.71
C CYS A 66 3.62 6.37 -4.23
N GLY A 67 3.16 5.21 -4.72
CA GLY A 67 2.99 4.96 -6.15
C GLY A 67 3.18 3.50 -6.55
N ASP A 68 2.75 3.17 -7.77
CA ASP A 68 2.76 1.82 -8.35
C ASP A 68 2.16 0.78 -7.40
N PHE A 69 1.00 1.14 -6.86
CA PHE A 69 0.18 0.31 -6.00
C PHE A 69 -0.42 -0.87 -6.78
N GLN A 70 -0.66 -0.67 -8.08
CA GLN A 70 -1.18 -1.67 -9.01
C GLN A 70 -2.49 -2.28 -8.50
N ALA A 71 -3.53 -1.46 -8.36
CA ALA A 71 -4.88 -1.87 -7.95
C ALA A 71 -5.61 -2.75 -9.01
N ILE A 72 -4.98 -3.84 -9.45
CA ILE A 72 -5.47 -4.74 -10.49
C ILE A 72 -6.46 -5.73 -9.87
N ARG A 73 -7.73 -5.64 -10.25
CA ARG A 73 -8.82 -6.48 -9.71
C ARG A 73 -8.85 -7.85 -10.37
N ASN A 74 -8.59 -7.89 -11.67
CA ASN A 74 -8.61 -9.09 -12.50
C ASN A 74 -7.80 -8.86 -13.80
N GLN A 75 -7.67 -9.90 -14.63
CA GLN A 75 -6.94 -9.82 -15.91
C GLN A 75 -7.53 -8.80 -16.89
N GLY A 76 -8.80 -8.39 -16.75
CA GLY A 76 -9.39 -7.35 -17.59
C GLY A 76 -8.78 -5.97 -17.37
N ASP A 77 -8.16 -5.72 -16.22
CA ASP A 77 -7.46 -4.45 -15.96
C ASP A 77 -6.09 -4.39 -16.64
N PHE A 78 -5.57 -5.52 -17.17
CA PHE A 78 -4.25 -5.59 -17.85
C PHE A 78 -4.14 -4.73 -19.10
N ASP A 79 -5.24 -4.38 -19.77
CA ASP A 79 -5.21 -3.53 -20.95
C ASP A 79 -4.98 -2.06 -20.58
N SER A 80 -5.25 -1.69 -19.32
CA SER A 80 -5.14 -0.32 -18.82
C SER A 80 -3.81 -0.02 -18.14
N ILE A 81 -3.01 -1.05 -17.83
CA ILE A 81 -1.72 -0.89 -17.18
C ILE A 81 -0.61 -0.67 -18.20
N ALA A 82 0.18 0.37 -18.00
CA ALA A 82 1.32 0.70 -18.86
C ALA A 82 2.57 -0.16 -18.51
N VAL A 83 2.47 -1.48 -18.70
CA VAL A 83 3.54 -2.46 -18.46
C VAL A 83 3.62 -3.41 -19.67
N PRO A 84 4.82 -3.76 -20.18
CA PRO A 84 4.94 -4.76 -21.26
C PRO A 84 4.28 -6.09 -20.88
N ASP A 85 3.57 -6.74 -21.81
CA ASP A 85 2.76 -7.94 -21.54
C ASP A 85 3.50 -9.06 -20.78
N LYS A 86 4.79 -9.25 -21.08
CA LYS A 86 5.64 -10.26 -20.41
C LYS A 86 5.88 -10.01 -18.92
N TYR A 87 5.55 -8.82 -18.41
CA TYR A 87 5.71 -8.43 -17.01
C TYR A 87 4.37 -8.09 -16.35
N LYS A 88 3.24 -8.32 -17.04
CA LYS A 88 1.92 -8.11 -16.44
C LYS A 88 1.63 -9.25 -15.49
N GLU A 89 1.49 -8.90 -14.22
CA GLU A 89 1.15 -9.82 -13.15
C GLU A 89 -0.05 -9.27 -12.38
N LEU A 90 -0.86 -10.18 -11.83
CA LEU A 90 -2.06 -9.79 -11.08
C LEU A 90 -1.71 -9.21 -9.69
N GLY A 91 -0.49 -9.44 -9.22
CA GLY A 91 -0.05 -9.06 -7.88
C GLY A 91 -0.92 -9.70 -6.78
N SER A 92 -0.95 -9.08 -5.61
CA SER A 92 -1.75 -9.54 -4.48
C SER A 92 -3.02 -8.72 -4.25
N PHE A 93 -3.17 -7.54 -4.87
CA PHE A 93 -4.32 -6.64 -4.66
C PHE A 93 -5.69 -7.31 -4.90
N HIS A 94 -5.84 -8.11 -5.95
CA HIS A 94 -7.10 -8.79 -6.28
C HIS A 94 -7.69 -9.62 -5.11
N LYS A 95 -6.84 -10.15 -4.21
CA LYS A 95 -7.27 -10.89 -3.01
C LYS A 95 -7.91 -9.97 -1.96
N TYR A 96 -7.41 -8.74 -1.86
CA TYR A 96 -7.99 -7.73 -0.99
C TYR A 96 -9.28 -7.18 -1.59
N TYR A 97 -9.30 -6.96 -2.91
CA TYR A 97 -10.50 -6.54 -3.63
C TYR A 97 -11.65 -7.56 -3.52
N SER A 98 -11.36 -8.85 -3.63
CA SER A 98 -12.36 -9.93 -3.54
C SER A 98 -12.83 -10.23 -2.11
N GLY A 99 -12.16 -9.68 -1.09
CA GLY A 99 -12.40 -10.01 0.31
C GLY A 99 -11.79 -11.36 0.76
N GLU A 100 -10.98 -12.01 -0.06
CA GLU A 100 -10.17 -13.18 0.36
C GLU A 100 -9.20 -12.80 1.49
N LYS A 101 -8.67 -11.58 1.44
CA LYS A 101 -7.81 -10.99 2.46
C LYS A 101 -8.36 -9.64 2.93
N VAL A 102 -8.09 -9.32 4.18
CA VAL A 102 -8.39 -8.01 4.77
C VAL A 102 -7.08 -7.28 5.01
N ALA A 103 -7.01 -6.00 4.64
CA ALA A 103 -5.83 -5.19 4.88
C ALA A 103 -5.62 -5.02 6.40
N PRO A 104 -4.46 -5.42 6.95
CA PRO A 104 -4.21 -5.35 8.38
C PRO A 104 -4.03 -3.91 8.90
N TYR A 105 -3.67 -2.99 8.00
CA TYR A 105 -3.46 -1.58 8.31
C TYR A 105 -4.31 -0.70 7.40
N PRO A 106 -4.86 0.43 7.90
CA PRO A 106 -5.33 1.50 7.04
C PRO A 106 -4.22 1.87 6.05
N THR A 107 -4.53 1.81 4.76
CA THR A 107 -3.54 2.02 3.70
C THR A 107 -4.03 3.13 2.79
N LEU A 108 -3.31 4.25 2.81
CA LEU A 108 -3.48 5.31 1.83
C LEU A 108 -2.48 5.09 0.70
N PHE A 109 -2.88 5.38 -0.52
CA PHE A 109 -1.96 5.36 -1.64
C PHE A 109 -2.30 6.42 -2.66
N ILE A 110 -1.32 6.75 -3.48
CA ILE A 110 -1.48 7.57 -4.68
C ILE A 110 -1.09 6.74 -5.91
N GLY A 111 -1.71 7.02 -7.05
CA GLY A 111 -1.39 6.32 -8.29
C GLY A 111 0.02 6.66 -8.80
N GLY A 112 0.74 5.66 -9.28
CA GLY A 112 1.98 5.80 -10.06
C GLY A 112 1.75 5.76 -11.57
N ASN A 113 2.79 5.38 -12.32
CA ASN A 113 2.73 5.24 -13.78
C ASN A 113 2.41 3.80 -14.22
N HIS A 114 2.53 2.82 -13.33
CA HIS A 114 2.14 1.43 -13.58
C HIS A 114 0.86 1.10 -12.80
N GLU A 115 -0.27 1.69 -13.20
CA GLU A 115 -1.54 1.52 -12.47
C GLU A 115 -2.65 0.96 -13.35
N ALA A 116 -3.62 0.29 -12.72
CA ALA A 116 -4.92 -0.05 -13.30
C ALA A 116 -5.75 1.24 -13.50
N SER A 117 -5.37 2.02 -14.52
CA SER A 117 -5.89 3.37 -14.72
C SER A 117 -7.40 3.38 -14.97
N ASN A 118 -7.93 2.31 -15.56
CA ASN A 118 -9.38 2.14 -15.74
C ASN A 118 -10.12 2.15 -14.39
N TYR A 119 -9.61 1.41 -13.41
CA TYR A 119 -10.23 1.30 -12.10
C TYR A 119 -10.04 2.58 -11.29
N LEU A 120 -8.84 3.14 -11.27
CA LEU A 120 -8.59 4.41 -10.57
C LEU A 120 -9.42 5.56 -11.15
N TRP A 121 -9.77 5.51 -12.44
CA TRP A 121 -10.65 6.49 -13.07
C TRP A 121 -12.10 6.41 -12.56
N GLU A 122 -12.59 5.23 -12.19
CA GLU A 122 -13.89 5.06 -11.51
C GLU A 122 -13.90 5.79 -10.15
N LEU A 123 -12.72 6.02 -9.57
CA LEU A 123 -12.50 6.66 -8.26
C LEU A 123 -11.74 7.99 -8.39
N TYR A 124 -12.03 8.77 -9.43
CA TYR A 124 -11.31 10.03 -9.75
C TYR A 124 -11.25 11.03 -8.59
N TYR A 125 -12.32 11.14 -7.78
CA TYR A 125 -12.36 12.01 -6.60
C TYR A 125 -11.81 11.35 -5.32
N GLY A 126 -11.19 10.18 -5.46
CA GLY A 126 -10.80 9.31 -4.36
C GLY A 126 -11.93 8.38 -3.91
N GLY A 127 -11.55 7.36 -3.15
CA GLY A 127 -12.49 6.39 -2.57
C GLY A 127 -11.77 5.14 -2.05
N TRP A 128 -12.57 4.25 -1.46
CA TRP A 128 -12.07 2.94 -1.04
C TRP A 128 -11.95 2.02 -2.26
N VAL A 129 -10.75 1.51 -2.49
CA VAL A 129 -10.47 0.60 -3.61
C VAL A 129 -10.74 -0.86 -3.27
N ALA A 130 -10.89 -1.18 -2.00
CA ALA A 130 -11.20 -2.51 -1.49
C ALA A 130 -12.11 -2.34 -0.25
N PRO A 131 -12.97 -3.35 0.04
CA PRO A 131 -13.90 -3.32 1.17
C PRO A 131 -13.22 -3.38 2.55
#